data_AF-A0A7U3S4G6-F1
#
_entry.id   AF-A0A7U3S4G6-F1
#
_cell.length_a   1.000
_cell.length_b   1.000
_cell.length_c   1.000
_cell.angle_alpha   90.00
_cell.angle_beta   90.00
_cell.angle_gamma   90.00
#
_symmetry.space_group_name_H-M   'P 1'
#
loop_
_entity.id
_entity.type
_entity.pdbx_description
1 polymer ?
#
loop_
_entity_poly.entity_id
_entity_poly.type
_entity_poly.pdbx_seq_one_letter_code
_entity_poly.pdbx_strand_id
1 'polypeptide(L)'
;MTPEVLKSLLATATEQLGWRADEVKDFTSPTFRSRTTEAETKAIPGLFGLRLGQYPVIVAPIALDTVEGVTAALKRLHAQMVVARSYMYEREVINAHLLLCATSPTPTGDWARLVDLIERDETVCRKLVWIPKQTAVQESFDAFLARTFLSMPWEHVTAVSDAQLDKTHELAQRLLEKYGLGQDVAQQWVSLAEQLIDDPESLVTELVLTREASK
;
A
#
# COMPACT_ATOMS: atom_id res chain seq x y z
N MET A 1 20.54 14.99 1.65
CA MET A 1 20.11 13.65 2.13
C MET A 1 19.63 12.85 0.94
N THR A 2 19.84 11.53 0.95
CA THR A 2 19.58 10.66 -0.21
C THR A 2 18.36 9.76 0.01
N PRO A 3 17.70 9.31 -1.07
CA PRO A 3 16.62 8.32 -0.98
C PRO A 3 17.06 7.00 -0.33
N GLU A 4 18.36 6.65 -0.41
CA GLU A 4 18.96 5.51 0.29
C GLU A 4 18.80 5.62 1.81
N VAL A 5 18.95 6.81 2.38
CA VAL A 5 18.75 6.99 3.83
C VAL A 5 17.29 6.83 4.20
N LEU A 6 16.36 7.36 3.40
CA LEU A 6 14.92 7.14 3.60
C LEU A 6 14.58 5.65 3.56
N LYS A 7 15.14 4.91 2.60
CA LYS A 7 14.99 3.45 2.47
C LYS A 7 15.38 2.74 3.77
N SER A 8 16.59 3.03 4.29
CA SER A 8 17.09 2.39 5.51
C SER A 8 16.26 2.73 6.75
N LEU A 9 15.79 3.98 6.88
CA LEU A 9 14.94 4.41 7.98
C LEU A 9 13.57 3.73 7.94
N LEU A 10 12.97 3.59 6.76
CA LEU A 10 11.70 2.88 6.56
C LEU A 10 11.82 1.39 6.89
N ALA A 11 12.90 0.73 6.46
CA ALA A 11 13.15 -0.67 6.78
C ALA A 11 13.27 -0.86 8.30
N THR A 12 14.08 -0.02 8.96
CA THR A 12 14.25 -0.05 10.43
C THR A 12 12.92 0.15 11.16
N ALA A 13 12.12 1.15 10.75
CA ALA A 13 10.82 1.41 11.36
C ALA A 13 9.84 0.24 11.17
N THR A 14 9.88 -0.41 10.00
CA THR A 14 9.02 -1.57 9.70
C THR A 14 9.40 -2.79 10.55
N GLU A 15 10.70 -3.04 10.72
CA GLU A 15 11.21 -4.13 11.55
C GLU A 15 10.87 -3.94 13.04
N GLN A 16 10.83 -2.69 13.52
CA GLN A 16 10.40 -2.37 14.90
C GLN A 16 8.94 -2.75 15.16
N LEU A 17 8.10 -2.77 14.13
CA LEU A 17 6.71 -3.23 14.18
C LEU A 17 6.58 -4.76 14.05
N GLY A 18 7.70 -5.49 13.98
CA GLY A 18 7.73 -6.93 13.76
C GLY A 18 7.35 -7.36 12.33
N TRP A 19 7.30 -6.42 11.38
CA TRP A 19 6.99 -6.71 9.98
C TRP A 19 8.26 -6.95 9.18
N ARG A 20 8.13 -7.67 8.05
CA ARG A 20 9.23 -7.83 7.10
C ARG A 20 9.40 -6.59 6.25
N ALA A 21 10.66 -6.21 6.01
CA ALA A 21 11.04 -5.14 5.10
C ALA A 21 11.94 -5.72 3.99
N ASP A 22 11.35 -6.08 2.86
CA ASP A 22 12.05 -6.71 1.75
C ASP A 22 12.34 -5.70 0.64
N GLU A 23 13.58 -5.67 0.13
CA GLU A 23 13.89 -4.94 -1.10
C GLU A 23 13.42 -5.73 -2.33
N VAL A 24 12.55 -5.15 -3.13
CA VAL A 24 11.93 -5.78 -4.30
C VAL A 24 12.35 -5.03 -5.56
N LYS A 25 13.41 -5.51 -6.22
CA LYS A 25 13.96 -4.90 -7.44
C LYS A 25 12.96 -4.80 -8.58
N ASP A 26 12.01 -5.72 -8.63
CA ASP A 26 10.98 -5.74 -9.67
C ASP A 26 10.08 -4.50 -9.65
N PHE A 27 9.92 -3.83 -8.50
CA PHE A 27 9.15 -2.58 -8.42
C PHE A 27 9.83 -1.39 -9.10
N THR A 28 11.15 -1.47 -9.31
CA THR A 28 11.92 -0.46 -10.06
C THR A 28 12.26 -0.92 -11.48
N SER A 29 11.73 -2.08 -11.90
CA SER A 29 11.87 -2.58 -13.26
C SER A 29 11.25 -1.61 -14.27
N PRO A 30 11.91 -1.34 -15.41
CA PRO A 30 11.35 -0.47 -16.44
C PRO A 30 10.36 -1.19 -17.36
N THR A 31 10.13 -2.50 -17.17
CA THR A 31 9.31 -3.34 -18.05
C THR A 31 8.16 -3.97 -17.30
N PHE A 32 7.01 -4.18 -17.94
CA PHE A 32 5.93 -4.96 -17.33
C PHE A 32 6.33 -6.42 -17.10
N ARG A 33 5.77 -7.06 -16.07
CA ARG A 33 5.99 -8.49 -15.77
C ARG A 33 5.72 -9.40 -16.98
N SER A 34 4.73 -9.05 -17.80
CA SER A 34 4.34 -9.83 -19.00
C SER A 34 5.11 -9.46 -20.27
N ARG A 35 5.85 -8.34 -20.28
CA ARG A 35 6.54 -7.81 -21.47
C ARG A 35 7.92 -7.29 -21.06
N THR A 36 8.90 -8.19 -21.03
CA THR A 36 10.26 -7.90 -20.53
C THR A 36 11.23 -7.37 -21.59
N THR A 37 10.82 -7.31 -22.85
CA THR A 37 11.70 -6.97 -23.99
C THR A 37 11.73 -5.48 -24.34
N GLU A 38 10.74 -4.69 -23.91
CA GLU A 38 10.63 -3.27 -24.24
C GLU A 38 10.46 -2.44 -22.97
N ALA A 39 11.36 -1.47 -22.77
CA ALA A 39 11.32 -0.57 -21.63
C ALA A 39 10.17 0.43 -21.78
N GLU A 40 9.24 0.39 -20.83
CA GLU A 40 8.04 1.23 -20.77
C GLU A 40 8.31 2.52 -19.99
N THR A 41 9.32 2.49 -19.12
CA THR A 41 9.77 3.67 -18.37
C THR A 41 11.26 3.92 -18.58
N LYS A 42 11.63 5.20 -18.53
CA LYS A 42 13.04 5.61 -18.48
C LYS A 42 13.57 5.36 -17.08
N ALA A 43 14.81 4.87 -16.98
CA ALA A 43 15.49 4.71 -15.70
C ALA A 43 15.48 6.04 -14.92
N ILE A 44 14.98 5.99 -13.68
CA ILE A 44 15.01 7.12 -12.75
C ILE A 44 16.07 6.80 -11.69
N PRO A 45 17.14 7.59 -11.58
CA PRO A 45 18.20 7.31 -10.62
C PRO A 45 17.68 7.47 -9.18
N GLY A 46 18.17 6.63 -8.27
CA GLY A 46 17.82 6.69 -6.85
C GLY A 46 16.44 6.13 -6.49
N LEU A 47 15.83 5.33 -7.38
CA LEU A 47 14.64 4.55 -7.07
C LEU A 47 14.99 3.31 -6.23
N PHE A 48 14.18 3.05 -5.20
CA PHE A 48 14.23 1.80 -4.43
C PHE A 48 12.83 1.22 -4.29
N GLY A 49 12.69 -0.06 -4.61
CA GLY A 49 11.45 -0.81 -4.44
C GLY A 49 11.48 -1.58 -3.13
N LEU A 50 10.47 -1.42 -2.30
CA LEU A 50 10.35 -2.05 -0.99
C LEU A 50 8.99 -2.72 -0.85
N ARG A 51 8.94 -3.81 -0.10
CA ARG A 51 7.72 -4.37 0.47
C ARG A 51 7.83 -4.26 2.00
N LEU A 52 7.02 -3.39 2.59
CA LEU A 52 6.98 -3.15 4.03
C LEU A 52 5.72 -3.82 4.59
N GLY A 53 5.85 -5.06 5.06
CA GLY A 53 4.70 -5.91 5.38
C GLY A 53 3.85 -6.19 4.13
N GLN A 54 2.59 -5.74 4.13
CA GLN A 54 1.66 -5.87 2.99
C GLN A 54 1.62 -4.62 2.10
N TYR A 55 2.51 -3.65 2.33
CA TYR A 55 2.51 -2.36 1.63
C TYR A 55 3.66 -2.29 0.63
N PRO A 56 3.40 -2.36 -0.69
CA PRO A 56 4.39 -2.03 -1.70
C PRO A 56 4.73 -0.55 -1.67
N VAL A 57 6.01 -0.24 -1.64
CA VAL A 57 6.52 1.12 -1.55
C VAL A 57 7.59 1.33 -2.61
N ILE A 58 7.50 2.44 -3.32
CA ILE A 58 8.62 2.95 -4.13
C ILE A 58 9.15 4.20 -3.46
N VAL A 59 10.42 4.17 -3.09
CA VAL A 59 11.18 5.33 -2.59
C VAL A 59 11.87 6.01 -3.77
N ALA A 60 11.71 7.32 -3.91
CA ALA A 60 12.29 8.07 -5.03
C ALA A 60 12.76 9.48 -4.60
N PRO A 61 13.77 10.06 -5.29
CA PRO A 61 14.11 11.45 -5.11
C PRO A 61 13.08 12.37 -5.77
N ILE A 62 12.85 13.54 -5.17
CA ILE A 62 12.08 14.63 -5.78
C ILE A 62 12.79 15.97 -5.56
N ALA A 63 12.90 16.76 -6.63
CA ALA A 63 13.36 18.14 -6.56
C ALA A 63 12.15 19.07 -6.44
N LEU A 64 12.17 19.99 -5.48
CA LEU A 64 11.05 20.87 -5.15
C LEU A 64 11.33 22.30 -5.65
N ASP A 65 11.62 22.43 -6.94
CA ASP A 65 12.09 23.68 -7.54
C ASP A 65 10.94 24.47 -8.19
N THR A 66 10.21 23.83 -9.10
CA THR A 66 9.16 24.44 -9.94
C THR A 66 7.97 23.50 -10.11
N VAL A 67 6.79 24.06 -10.36
CA VAL A 67 5.56 23.27 -10.59
C VAL A 67 5.72 22.38 -11.82
N GLU A 68 6.30 22.90 -12.89
CA GLU A 68 6.52 22.18 -14.14
C GLU A 68 7.49 21.01 -13.95
N GLY A 69 8.60 21.25 -13.22
CA GLY A 69 9.59 20.23 -12.89
C GLY A 69 9.01 19.10 -12.04
N VAL A 70 8.27 19.47 -10.99
CA VAL A 70 7.56 18.50 -10.14
C VAL A 70 6.54 17.71 -10.95
N THR A 71 5.71 18.37 -11.75
CA THR A 71 4.70 17.71 -12.59
C THR A 71 5.34 16.72 -13.57
N ALA A 72 6.46 17.09 -14.20
CA ALA A 72 7.19 16.21 -15.11
C ALA A 72 7.86 15.03 -14.38
N ALA A 73 8.34 15.23 -13.14
CA ALA A 73 8.85 14.15 -12.30
C ALA A 73 7.73 13.19 -11.88
N LEU A 74 6.58 13.71 -11.43
CA LEU A 74 5.41 12.91 -11.04
C LEU A 74 4.91 12.04 -12.19
N LYS A 75 4.81 12.58 -13.42
CA LYS A 75 4.43 11.78 -14.60
C LYS A 75 5.33 10.56 -14.81
N ARG A 76 6.64 10.71 -14.59
CA ARG A 76 7.61 9.61 -14.71
C ARG A 76 7.45 8.61 -13.56
N LEU A 77 7.27 9.08 -12.33
CA LEU A 77 7.05 8.23 -11.16
C LEU A 77 5.72 7.47 -11.23
N HIS A 78 4.68 8.09 -11.77
CA HIS A 78 3.39 7.46 -12.04
C HIS A 78 3.51 6.35 -13.08
N ALA A 79 4.22 6.60 -14.18
CA ALA A 79 4.51 5.55 -15.15
C ALA A 79 5.29 4.38 -14.50
N GLN A 80 6.28 4.68 -13.65
CA GLN A 80 7.02 3.66 -12.89
C GLN A 80 6.10 2.85 -11.98
N MET A 81 5.19 3.50 -11.24
CA MET A 81 4.24 2.82 -10.37
C MET A 81 3.27 1.93 -11.16
N VAL A 82 2.81 2.39 -12.33
CA VAL A 82 1.96 1.56 -13.22
C VAL A 82 2.68 0.29 -13.65
N VAL A 83 3.96 0.38 -14.01
CA VAL A 83 4.77 -0.81 -14.32
C VAL A 83 4.95 -1.71 -13.09
N ALA A 84 5.29 -1.12 -11.94
CA ALA A 84 5.51 -1.84 -10.69
C ALA A 84 4.29 -2.64 -10.24
N ARG A 85 3.07 -2.10 -10.44
CA ARG A 85 1.80 -2.79 -10.12
C ARG A 85 1.66 -4.15 -10.80
N SER A 86 2.30 -4.37 -11.95
CA SER A 86 2.29 -5.69 -12.62
C SER A 86 3.08 -6.79 -11.88
N TYR A 87 3.91 -6.40 -10.91
CA TYR A 87 4.68 -7.30 -10.05
C TYR A 87 4.10 -7.42 -8.63
N MET A 88 3.07 -6.64 -8.30
CA MET A 88 2.39 -6.68 -7.00
C MET A 88 1.29 -7.75 -7.00
N TYR A 89 0.93 -8.24 -5.82
CA TYR A 89 -0.30 -9.04 -5.70
C TYR A 89 -1.52 -8.14 -5.86
N GLU A 90 -2.63 -8.67 -6.39
CA GLU A 90 -3.85 -7.90 -6.66
C GLU A 90 -4.36 -7.13 -5.43
N ARG A 91 -4.35 -7.77 -4.25
CA ARG A 91 -4.70 -7.15 -2.97
C ARG A 91 -3.74 -6.06 -2.49
N GLU A 92 -2.47 -6.12 -2.90
CA GLU A 92 -1.45 -5.15 -2.49
C GLU A 92 -1.51 -3.87 -3.31
N VAL A 93 -2.08 -3.95 -4.51
CA VAL A 93 -2.09 -2.85 -5.48
C VAL A 93 -2.77 -1.60 -4.94
N ILE A 94 -3.86 -1.75 -4.18
CA ILE A 94 -4.55 -0.62 -3.54
C ILE A 94 -3.72 0.02 -2.40
N ASN A 95 -2.77 -0.74 -1.84
CA ASN A 95 -1.87 -0.35 -0.77
C ASN A 95 -0.51 0.15 -1.28
N ALA A 96 -0.35 0.34 -2.59
CA ALA A 96 0.87 0.85 -3.16
C ALA A 96 1.10 2.32 -2.79
N HIS A 97 2.32 2.67 -2.39
CA HIS A 97 2.71 4.04 -2.00
C HIS A 97 3.96 4.51 -2.74
N LEU A 98 4.00 5.81 -3.01
CA LEU A 98 5.21 6.53 -3.41
C LEU A 98 5.70 7.38 -2.24
N LEU A 99 6.87 7.07 -1.70
CA LEU A 99 7.49 7.83 -0.62
C LEU A 99 8.67 8.63 -1.18
N LEU A 100 8.54 9.95 -1.21
CA LEU A 100 9.44 10.82 -1.95
C LEU A 100 10.41 11.53 -1.00
N CYS A 101 11.71 11.44 -1.28
CA CYS A 101 12.75 12.13 -0.54
C CYS A 101 13.11 13.45 -1.23
N ALA A 102 12.86 14.59 -0.58
CA ALA A 102 13.24 15.89 -1.12
C ALA A 102 14.78 16.05 -1.09
N THR A 103 15.41 16.16 -2.27
CA THR A 103 16.88 16.23 -2.39
C THR A 103 17.42 17.65 -2.36
N SER A 104 16.60 18.63 -2.69
CA SER A 104 17.00 20.05 -2.80
C SER A 104 15.85 20.98 -2.43
N PRO A 105 15.41 21.03 -1.16
CA PRO A 105 14.45 22.04 -0.75
C PRO A 105 15.14 23.41 -0.78
N THR A 106 14.76 24.27 -1.72
CA THR A 106 15.20 25.68 -1.68
C THR A 106 14.61 26.35 -0.44
N PRO A 107 15.42 26.98 0.43
CA PRO A 107 14.94 27.58 1.67
C PRO A 107 14.01 28.79 1.45
N THR A 108 14.01 29.38 0.25
CA THR A 108 13.22 30.55 -0.14
C THR A 108 12.05 30.24 -1.06
N GLY A 109 11.91 28.98 -1.52
CA GLY A 109 10.82 28.57 -2.40
C GLY A 109 9.54 28.22 -1.63
N ASP A 110 8.39 28.35 -2.26
CA ASP A 110 7.10 27.85 -1.75
C ASP A 110 7.01 26.32 -1.93
N TRP A 111 7.95 25.60 -1.30
CA TRP A 111 8.00 24.14 -1.34
C TRP A 111 6.77 23.53 -0.67
N ALA A 112 6.13 24.23 0.26
CA ALA A 112 4.90 23.78 0.93
C ALA A 112 3.77 23.60 -0.08
N ARG A 113 3.59 24.55 -0.99
CA ARG A 113 2.64 24.42 -2.11
C ARG A 113 3.00 23.28 -3.05
N LEU A 114 4.27 23.05 -3.33
CA LEU A 114 4.71 21.95 -4.19
C LEU A 114 4.44 20.58 -3.53
N VAL A 115 4.66 20.47 -2.22
CA VAL A 115 4.31 19.28 -1.44
C VAL A 115 2.80 19.05 -1.46
N ASP A 116 1.99 20.10 -1.23
CA ASP A 116 0.52 19.99 -1.30
C ASP A 116 0.05 19.48 -2.67
N LEU A 117 0.65 20.01 -3.75
CA LEU A 117 0.35 19.57 -5.11
C LEU A 117 0.70 18.09 -5.32
N ILE A 118 1.82 17.63 -4.78
CA ILE A 118 2.27 16.23 -4.90
C ILE A 118 1.36 15.29 -4.10
N GLU A 119 1.05 15.63 -2.84
CA GLU A 119 0.33 14.75 -1.93
C GLU A 119 -1.18 14.70 -2.23
N ARG A 120 -1.76 15.76 -2.82
CA ARG A 120 -3.17 15.78 -3.26
C ARG A 120 -3.45 15.06 -4.56
N ASP A 121 -2.43 14.81 -5.37
CA ASP A 121 -2.57 14.01 -6.58
C ASP A 121 -2.77 12.54 -6.17
N GLU A 122 -3.96 11.98 -6.35
CA GLU A 122 -4.23 10.56 -6.06
C GLU A 122 -4.46 9.73 -7.34
N THR A 123 -4.02 10.23 -8.51
CA THR A 123 -4.33 9.61 -9.81
C THR A 123 -3.84 8.16 -9.96
N VAL A 124 -2.72 7.80 -9.31
CA VAL A 124 -2.12 6.45 -9.43
C VAL A 124 -2.03 5.74 -8.08
N CYS A 125 -1.52 6.42 -7.06
CA CYS A 125 -1.32 5.87 -5.72
C CYS A 125 -1.14 7.01 -4.71
N ARG A 126 -1.19 6.66 -3.42
CA ARG A 126 -0.87 7.60 -2.33
C ARG A 126 0.60 8.02 -2.41
N LYS A 127 0.84 9.31 -2.18
CA LYS A 127 2.16 9.94 -2.22
C LYS A 127 2.41 10.70 -0.92
N LEU A 128 3.60 10.57 -0.36
CA LEU A 128 4.03 11.35 0.78
C LEU A 128 5.45 11.86 0.55
N VAL A 129 5.69 13.12 0.89
CA VAL A 129 7.01 13.75 0.74
C VAL A 129 7.68 13.87 2.10
N TRP A 130 8.89 13.34 2.21
CA TRP A 130 9.79 13.59 3.33
C TRP A 130 10.77 14.72 2.98
N ILE A 131 10.78 15.77 3.80
CA ILE A 131 11.77 16.85 3.72
C ILE A 131 12.77 16.68 4.88
N PRO A 132 13.97 16.15 4.62
CA PRO A 132 14.94 15.89 5.67
C PRO A 132 15.52 17.19 6.22
N LYS A 133 15.46 17.38 7.55
CA LYS A 133 16.18 18.46 8.25
C LYS A 133 17.61 17.99 8.53
N GLN A 134 18.61 18.62 7.92
CA GLN A 134 20.02 18.16 8.03
C GLN A 134 20.51 18.09 9.49
N THR A 135 20.09 19.01 10.35
CA THR A 135 20.47 19.07 11.76
C THR A 135 19.60 18.20 12.68
N ALA A 136 18.47 17.70 12.19
CA ALA A 136 17.46 16.99 12.97
C ALA A 136 16.77 15.91 12.10
N VAL A 137 17.58 15.03 11.50
CA VAL A 137 17.10 14.03 10.54
C VAL A 137 16.05 13.12 11.18
N GLN A 138 16.32 12.60 12.37
CA GLN A 138 15.39 11.70 13.07
C GLN A 138 14.06 12.38 13.36
N GLU A 139 14.07 13.59 13.94
CA GLU A 139 12.84 14.37 14.19
C GLU A 139 12.03 14.59 12.91
N SER A 140 12.69 14.96 11.81
CA SER A 140 12.03 15.15 10.52
C SER A 140 11.49 13.85 9.94
N PHE A 141 12.15 12.72 10.22
CA PHE A 141 11.70 11.40 9.80
C PHE A 141 10.51 10.93 10.66
N ASP A 142 10.53 11.11 11.98
CA ASP A 142 9.43 10.75 12.87
C ASP A 142 8.15 11.51 12.50
N ALA A 143 8.28 12.81 12.21
CA ALA A 143 7.17 13.63 11.73
C ALA A 143 6.62 13.16 10.36
N PHE A 144 7.49 12.61 9.50
CA PHE A 144 7.06 11.97 8.26
C PHE A 144 6.40 10.62 8.52
N LEU A 145 7.01 9.77 9.34
CA LEU A 145 6.54 8.43 9.70
C LEU A 145 5.13 8.50 10.31
N ALA A 146 4.86 9.50 11.15
CA ALA A 146 3.55 9.76 11.75
C ALA A 146 2.41 9.86 10.73
N ARG A 147 2.70 10.29 9.49
CA ARG A 147 1.73 10.42 8.39
C ARG A 147 1.63 9.19 7.49
N THR A 148 2.47 8.18 7.73
CA THR A 148 2.48 6.93 6.96
C THR A 148 1.65 5.86 7.66
N PHE A 149 1.40 4.75 6.98
CA PHE A 149 0.77 3.57 7.56
C PHE A 149 1.60 2.91 8.68
N LEU A 150 2.91 3.22 8.76
CA LEU A 150 3.81 2.68 9.78
C LEU A 150 3.62 3.34 11.16
N SER A 151 2.88 4.45 11.27
CA SER A 151 2.65 5.08 12.57
C SER A 151 1.71 4.30 13.47
N MET A 152 0.85 3.44 12.88
CA MET A 152 -0.14 2.58 13.54
C MET A 152 -0.67 3.11 14.88
N PRO A 153 -1.24 4.34 14.95
CA PRO A 153 -1.66 4.93 16.22
C PRO A 153 -2.79 4.12 16.91
N TRP A 154 -3.44 3.21 16.17
CA TRP A 154 -4.46 2.30 16.66
C TRP A 154 -3.92 0.97 17.20
N GLU A 155 -2.63 0.64 17.05
CA GLU A 155 -2.07 -0.62 17.56
C GLU A 155 -2.22 -0.76 19.08
N HIS A 156 -2.21 0.37 19.79
CA HIS A 156 -2.42 0.43 21.24
C HIS A 156 -3.86 0.78 21.64
N VAL A 157 -4.78 0.88 20.67
CA VAL A 157 -6.20 1.08 20.96
C VAL A 157 -6.82 -0.28 21.21
N THR A 158 -7.45 -0.44 22.38
CA THR A 158 -8.20 -1.65 22.69
C THR A 158 -9.30 -1.85 21.65
N ALA A 159 -9.19 -2.91 20.86
CA ALA A 159 -10.21 -3.28 19.90
C ALA A 159 -11.54 -3.49 20.63
N VAL A 160 -12.56 -2.71 20.26
CA VAL A 160 -13.93 -2.95 20.72
C VAL A 160 -14.52 -3.98 19.79
N SER A 161 -14.48 -5.24 20.20
CA SER A 161 -15.25 -6.30 19.55
C SER A 161 -16.74 -6.02 19.72
N ASP A 162 -17.54 -6.40 18.73
CA ASP A 162 -19.02 -6.31 18.74
C ASP A 162 -19.56 -4.91 18.39
N ALA A 163 -18.81 -4.12 17.60
CA ALA A 163 -19.35 -2.94 16.96
C ALA A 163 -20.47 -3.34 15.98
N GLN A 164 -21.43 -2.46 15.73
CA GLN A 164 -22.54 -2.76 14.81
C GLN A 164 -22.09 -3.18 13.39
N LEU A 165 -20.90 -2.74 12.97
CA LEU A 165 -20.28 -3.11 11.69
C LEU A 165 -19.67 -4.51 11.69
N ASP A 166 -19.34 -5.08 12.85
CA ASP A 166 -18.76 -6.43 12.98
C ASP A 166 -19.82 -7.54 12.84
N LYS A 167 -21.12 -7.16 12.91
CA LYS A 167 -22.26 -8.08 12.80
C LYS A 167 -22.61 -8.46 11.36
N THR A 168 -21.68 -8.24 10.42
CA THR A 168 -21.84 -8.62 9.01
C THR A 168 -21.97 -10.13 8.83
N HIS A 169 -21.22 -10.92 9.61
CA HIS A 169 -21.34 -12.38 9.65
C HIS A 169 -22.72 -12.83 10.16
N GLU A 170 -23.20 -12.24 11.26
CA GLU A 170 -24.54 -12.51 11.80
C GLU A 170 -25.66 -12.05 10.85
N LEU A 171 -25.44 -10.97 10.10
CA LEU A 171 -26.37 -10.48 9.08
C LEU A 171 -26.41 -11.45 7.88
N ALA A 172 -25.25 -11.87 7.38
CA ALA A 172 -25.13 -12.82 6.29
C ALA A 172 -25.79 -14.17 6.66
N GLN A 173 -25.50 -14.70 7.84
CA GLN A 173 -26.12 -15.92 8.34
C GLN A 173 -27.65 -15.80 8.43
N ARG A 174 -28.17 -14.72 9.05
CA ARG A 174 -29.62 -14.48 9.14
C ARG A 174 -30.30 -14.36 7.78
N LEU A 175 -29.62 -13.77 6.79
CA LEU A 175 -30.14 -13.69 5.42
C LEU A 175 -30.18 -15.09 4.79
N LEU A 176 -29.13 -15.89 4.91
CA LEU A 176 -29.09 -17.26 4.39
C LEU A 176 -30.19 -18.13 5.02
N GLU A 177 -30.39 -18.03 6.33
CA GLU A 177 -31.48 -18.71 7.06
C GLU A 177 -32.85 -18.26 6.55
N LYS A 178 -33.06 -16.95 6.38
CA LYS A 178 -34.30 -16.38 5.81
C LYS A 178 -34.60 -16.92 4.42
N TYR A 179 -33.58 -17.23 3.62
CA TYR A 179 -33.72 -17.81 2.28
C TYR A 179 -33.72 -19.35 2.27
N GLY A 180 -33.85 -19.99 3.44
CA GLY A 180 -34.15 -21.42 3.57
C GLY A 180 -32.94 -22.32 3.75
N LEU A 181 -31.77 -21.79 4.11
CA LEU A 181 -30.66 -22.61 4.60
C LEU A 181 -30.89 -22.97 6.08
N GLY A 182 -30.51 -24.18 6.47
CA GLY A 182 -30.44 -24.55 7.89
C GLY A 182 -29.36 -23.73 8.61
N GLN A 183 -29.56 -23.46 9.89
CA GLN A 183 -28.64 -22.64 10.71
C GLN A 183 -27.18 -23.12 10.62
N ASP A 184 -26.96 -24.44 10.75
CA ASP A 184 -25.62 -25.03 10.71
C ASP A 184 -24.95 -24.86 9.34
N VAL A 185 -25.73 -24.97 8.26
CA VAL A 185 -25.24 -24.77 6.88
C VAL A 185 -24.96 -23.30 6.62
N ALA A 186 -25.84 -22.40 7.07
CA ALA A 186 -25.64 -20.97 6.93
C ALA A 186 -24.38 -20.51 7.66
N GLN A 187 -24.10 -21.04 8.84
CA GLN A 187 -22.85 -20.79 9.56
C GLN A 187 -21.64 -21.33 8.81
N GLN A 188 -21.70 -22.56 8.31
CA GLN A 188 -20.62 -23.16 7.50
C GLN A 188 -20.33 -22.35 6.24
N TRP A 189 -21.37 -21.86 5.56
CA TRP A 189 -21.24 -21.04 4.36
C TRP A 189 -20.51 -19.73 4.64
N VAL A 190 -20.84 -19.08 5.76
CA VAL A 190 -20.16 -17.85 6.19
C VAL A 190 -18.68 -18.14 6.51
N SER A 191 -18.36 -19.23 7.19
CA SER A 191 -16.97 -19.62 7.48
C SER A 191 -16.17 -20.02 6.23
N LEU A 192 -16.78 -20.74 5.29
CA LEU A 192 -16.14 -21.12 4.03
C LEU A 192 -15.80 -19.89 3.18
N ALA A 193 -16.69 -18.89 3.15
CA ALA A 193 -16.47 -17.65 2.42
C ALA A 193 -15.24 -16.87 2.94
N GLU A 194 -14.93 -16.94 4.23
CA GLU A 194 -13.71 -16.36 4.79
C GLU A 194 -12.46 -17.20 4.47
N GLN A 195 -12.55 -18.52 4.58
CA GLN A 195 -11.41 -19.43 4.40
C GLN A 195 -10.94 -19.54 2.95
N LEU A 196 -11.87 -19.47 2.00
CA LEU A 196 -11.62 -19.67 0.57
C LEU A 196 -11.78 -18.36 -0.23
N ILE A 197 -11.59 -17.21 0.41
CA ILE A 197 -11.76 -15.90 -0.22
C ILE A 197 -10.87 -15.70 -1.46
N ASP A 198 -9.70 -16.34 -1.49
CA ASP A 198 -8.72 -16.27 -2.58
C ASP A 198 -8.88 -17.41 -3.63
N ASP A 199 -9.86 -18.32 -3.46
CA ASP A 199 -10.13 -19.45 -4.37
C ASP A 199 -11.64 -19.59 -4.64
N PRO A 200 -12.20 -18.78 -5.57
CA PRO A 200 -13.63 -18.73 -5.81
C PRO A 200 -14.19 -20.01 -6.42
N GLU A 201 -13.38 -20.77 -7.18
CA GLU A 201 -13.82 -22.04 -7.78
C GLU A 201 -14.00 -23.11 -6.69
N SER A 202 -13.03 -23.23 -5.78
CA SER A 202 -13.15 -24.12 -4.63
C SER A 202 -14.25 -23.67 -3.66
N LEU A 203 -14.40 -22.37 -3.43
CA LEU A 203 -15.45 -21.82 -2.58
C LEU A 203 -16.85 -22.24 -3.06
N VAL A 204 -17.17 -22.02 -4.34
CA VAL A 204 -18.48 -22.40 -4.89
C VAL A 204 -18.72 -23.90 -4.75
N THR A 205 -17.68 -24.70 -4.99
CA THR A 205 -17.75 -26.16 -4.86
C THR A 205 -18.09 -26.56 -3.43
N GLU A 206 -17.37 -26.05 -2.43
CA GLU A 206 -17.56 -26.37 -1.01
C GLU A 206 -18.91 -25.88 -0.47
N LEU A 207 -19.41 -24.72 -0.91
CA LEU A 207 -20.74 -24.21 -0.55
C LEU A 207 -21.84 -25.14 -1.07
N VAL A 208 -21.75 -25.59 -2.33
CA VAL A 208 -22.74 -26.53 -2.89
C VAL A 208 -22.72 -27.86 -2.14
N LEU A 209 -21.53 -28.41 -1.87
CA LEU A 209 -21.36 -29.67 -1.13
C LEU A 209 -21.96 -29.61 0.27
N THR A 210 -21.68 -28.55 1.03
CA THR A 210 -22.24 -28.36 2.38
C THR A 210 -23.76 -28.25 2.39
N ARG A 211 -24.37 -27.64 1.36
CA ARG A 211 -25.83 -27.59 1.23
C ARG A 211 -26.44 -28.94 0.87
N GLU A 212 -25.80 -29.71 0.01
CA GLU A 212 -26.27 -31.04 -0.39
C GLU A 212 -26.15 -32.05 0.74
N ALA A 213 -25.10 -31.96 1.56
CA ALA A 213 -24.89 -32.82 2.73
C ALA A 213 -25.92 -32.61 3.85
N SER A 214 -26.66 -31.49 3.84
CA SER A 214 -27.67 -31.15 4.85
C SER A 214 -29.12 -31.41 4.40
N LYS A 215 -29.33 -31.98 3.21
CA LYS A 215 -30.65 -32.49 2.77
C LYS A 215 -30.90 -33.90 3.31
#